data_AF-A0A7S1TR97-F1
#
_entry.id   AF-A0A7S1TR97-F1
#
_cell.length_a   1.000
_cell.length_b   1.000
_cell.length_c   1.000
_cell.angle_alpha   90.00
_cell.angle_beta   90.00
_cell.angle_gamma   90.00
#
_symmetry.space_group_name_H-M   'P 1'
#
loop_
_entity.id
_entity.type
_entity.pdbx_description
1 polymer ?
#
loop_
_entity_poly.entity_id
_entity_poly.type
_entity_poly.pdbx_seq_one_letter_code
_entity_poly.pdbx_strand_id
1 'polypeptide(L)'
;PNAGAGALAAAAALLGVEPEAGVVNYSPPGDRAALSALREALTTRIVSARGESYTVPLTLEKAANSRDALAKDLYARLFDEVVRRINGSTAASEQPAEADERRGTISLLDIFGFESFTVNRFEQLCINYANEKLQQKFTQDVFKTVQTEYEEEGIEWSFVDFVDNASTLALIEARMGIISVLNEECVRPRGSDGALVSKLASLHMDHESFDKPAKLRDTGFIVRHYAGAVTYMVDGILDKNRDALPEQLGVICQHSKVALIAKLYEPKTPPADAAPSKPGRRGASMTSTSVSSKFKSQLAKLMETIAETEVQYVRCIKPNPQKVALVMNHQSVVEQLRCAGVVEAIRISRSAYPNRMPHTDVHLRFSLLLTTEGGGVGAGGPREHCLRILQKNLEASEFAMGKTRAYFRQGVLEKLEDMRTAVLGVQTALLQRIARGYLARKYLRRCRASALLLQRQERRRAAR
;
A
#
# COMPACT_ATOMS: atom_id res chain seq x y z
N PRO A 1 15.09 36.93 -26.02
CA PRO A 1 14.71 36.35 -27.33
C PRO A 1 15.74 35.36 -27.91
N ASN A 2 17.05 35.64 -27.86
CA ASN A 2 18.08 34.83 -28.52
C ASN A 2 18.42 33.49 -27.84
N ALA A 3 18.21 33.33 -26.52
CA ALA A 3 18.48 32.07 -25.82
C ALA A 3 17.48 30.94 -26.18
N GLY A 4 16.22 31.28 -26.45
CA GLY A 4 15.16 30.30 -26.75
C GLY A 4 15.25 29.68 -28.14
N ALA A 5 15.77 30.44 -29.13
CA ALA A 5 15.99 29.95 -30.48
C ALA A 5 17.10 28.88 -30.53
N GLY A 6 18.17 29.05 -29.74
CA GLY A 6 19.24 28.06 -29.62
C GLY A 6 18.80 26.76 -28.95
N ALA A 7 17.99 26.84 -27.89
CA ALA A 7 17.48 25.66 -27.20
C ALA A 7 16.55 24.81 -28.07
N LEU A 8 15.65 25.44 -28.84
CA LEU A 8 14.76 24.73 -29.75
C LEU A 8 15.52 24.08 -30.91
N ALA A 9 16.51 24.77 -31.48
CA ALA A 9 17.36 24.21 -32.54
C ALA A 9 18.19 23.02 -32.04
N ALA A 10 18.76 23.12 -30.84
CA ALA A 10 19.49 22.02 -30.21
C ALA A 10 18.57 20.81 -29.95
N ALA A 11 17.36 21.04 -29.43
CA ALA A 11 16.38 19.98 -29.22
C ALA A 11 15.96 19.31 -30.54
N ALA A 12 15.70 20.10 -31.58
CA ALA A 12 15.36 19.59 -32.91
C ALA A 12 16.48 18.73 -33.51
N ALA A 13 17.74 19.17 -33.38
CA ALA A 13 18.90 18.41 -33.83
C ALA A 13 19.05 17.07 -33.07
N LEU A 14 18.94 17.08 -31.74
CA LEU A 14 19.02 15.88 -30.92
C LEU A 14 17.87 14.90 -31.18
N LEU A 15 16.68 15.43 -31.47
CA LEU A 15 15.51 14.63 -31.83
C LEU A 15 15.54 14.18 -33.30
N GLY A 16 16.48 14.65 -34.12
CA GLY A 16 16.54 14.35 -35.55
C GLY A 16 15.35 14.88 -36.36
N VAL A 17 14.73 15.97 -35.89
CA VAL A 17 13.54 16.61 -36.48
C VAL A 17 13.91 17.99 -37.01
N GLU A 18 14.90 18.00 -37.89
CA GLU A 18 15.42 19.25 -38.45
C GLU A 18 14.37 19.99 -39.30
N PRO A 19 14.49 21.32 -39.43
CA PRO A 19 13.82 22.05 -40.51
C PRO A 19 14.35 21.51 -41.85
N GLU A 20 13.62 20.62 -42.50
CA GLU A 20 13.93 20.34 -43.91
C GLU A 20 13.63 21.60 -44.72
N ALA A 21 14.69 22.17 -45.30
CA ALA A 21 14.55 23.11 -46.39
C ALA A 21 13.97 22.35 -47.59
N GLY A 22 12.64 22.35 -47.74
CA GLY A 22 12.00 21.94 -48.99
C GLY A 22 10.84 20.94 -48.94
N VAL A 23 10.33 20.52 -47.76
CA VAL A 23 9.22 19.56 -47.70
C VAL A 23 7.99 20.15 -47.00
N VAL A 24 7.51 21.28 -47.52
CA VAL A 24 6.09 21.66 -47.39
C VAL A 24 5.67 22.26 -48.73
N ASN A 25 4.95 21.50 -49.55
CA ASN A 25 4.22 22.02 -50.70
C ASN A 25 2.99 22.82 -50.21
N TYR A 26 3.24 23.93 -49.53
CA TYR A 26 2.26 24.98 -49.32
C TYR A 26 2.96 26.25 -48.83
N SER A 27 3.00 27.29 -49.67
CA SER A 27 3.42 28.64 -49.27
C SER A 27 2.43 29.64 -49.88
N PRO A 28 1.66 30.40 -49.08
CA PRO A 28 1.13 31.69 -49.53
C PRO A 28 2.26 32.74 -49.48
N PRO A 29 2.20 33.79 -50.32
CA PRO A 29 3.30 34.72 -50.49
C PRO A 29 3.35 35.71 -49.33
N GLY A 30 4.43 35.67 -48.54
CA GLY A 30 4.65 36.65 -47.48
C GLY A 30 5.58 36.13 -46.37
N ASP A 31 6.89 36.27 -46.60
CA ASP A 31 7.89 36.63 -45.59
C ASP A 31 7.78 35.96 -44.19
N ARG A 32 7.95 34.63 -44.13
CA ARG A 32 8.41 33.94 -42.90
C ARG A 32 9.31 32.77 -43.27
N ALA A 33 10.61 32.96 -43.02
CA ALA A 33 11.62 31.91 -43.05
C ALA A 33 11.12 30.62 -42.37
N ALA A 34 11.34 29.48 -43.03
CA ALA A 34 10.94 28.14 -42.61
C ALA A 34 11.06 27.95 -41.08
N LEU A 35 9.93 27.97 -40.41
CA LEU A 35 9.85 27.60 -39.00
C LEU A 35 10.13 26.10 -38.94
N SER A 36 11.07 25.65 -38.09
CA SER A 36 11.29 24.22 -37.85
C SER A 36 9.94 23.52 -37.60
N ALA A 37 9.70 22.37 -38.24
CA ALA A 37 8.47 21.60 -38.11
C ALA A 37 8.07 21.38 -36.64
N LEU A 38 9.07 21.22 -35.76
CA LEU A 38 8.91 21.15 -34.31
C LEU A 38 8.31 22.44 -33.72
N ARG A 39 8.77 23.62 -34.17
CA ARG A 39 8.22 24.92 -33.74
C ARG A 39 6.75 25.07 -34.11
N GLU A 40 6.40 24.71 -35.35
CA GLU A 40 5.03 24.80 -35.83
C GLU A 40 4.11 23.85 -35.04
N ALA A 41 4.52 22.60 -34.85
CA ALA A 41 3.75 21.62 -34.09
C ALA A 41 3.63 21.95 -32.58
N LEU A 42 4.60 22.68 -32.00
CA LEU A 42 4.53 23.15 -30.62
C LEU A 42 3.66 24.41 -30.43
N THR A 43 3.47 25.21 -31.49
CA THR A 43 2.83 26.53 -31.38
C THR A 43 1.50 26.63 -32.11
N THR A 44 1.12 25.59 -32.87
CA THR A 44 -0.13 25.54 -33.62
C THR A 44 -0.83 24.20 -33.42
N ARG A 45 -2.12 24.16 -33.71
CA ARG A 45 -2.90 22.93 -33.84
C ARG A 45 -3.65 22.94 -35.16
N ILE A 46 -3.69 21.80 -35.83
CA ILE A 46 -4.59 21.60 -36.98
C ILE A 46 -5.95 21.21 -36.44
N VAL A 47 -6.99 21.92 -36.88
CA VAL A 47 -8.38 21.57 -36.60
C VAL A 47 -9.04 21.20 -37.93
N SER A 48 -9.56 19.98 -38.00
CA SER A 48 -10.27 19.48 -39.18
C SER A 48 -11.78 19.59 -38.95
N ALA A 49 -12.47 20.34 -39.79
CA ALA A 49 -13.93 20.45 -39.76
C ALA A 49 -14.49 20.35 -41.20
N ARG A 50 -15.47 19.47 -41.40
CA ARG A 50 -16.21 19.32 -42.67
C ARG A 50 -15.33 19.11 -43.92
N GLY A 51 -14.19 18.42 -43.76
CA GLY A 51 -13.26 18.13 -44.87
C GLY A 51 -12.20 19.19 -45.12
N GLU A 52 -12.26 20.33 -44.43
CA GLU A 52 -11.24 21.38 -44.47
C GLU A 52 -10.40 21.34 -43.19
N SER A 53 -9.09 21.58 -43.32
CA SER A 53 -8.16 21.65 -42.19
C SER A 53 -7.63 23.08 -42.06
N TYR A 54 -7.70 23.63 -40.84
CA TYR A 54 -7.21 24.97 -40.55
C TYR A 54 -6.26 24.96 -39.37
N THR A 55 -5.16 25.71 -39.49
CA THR A 55 -4.13 25.84 -38.46
C THR A 55 -4.48 26.98 -37.51
N VAL A 56 -4.61 26.67 -36.22
CA VAL A 56 -4.93 27.64 -35.17
C VAL A 56 -3.72 27.82 -34.25
N PRO A 57 -3.27 29.05 -33.97
CA PRO A 57 -2.20 29.29 -33.01
C PRO A 57 -2.63 28.89 -31.60
N LEU A 58 -1.71 28.30 -30.84
CA LEU A 58 -1.91 27.93 -29.44
C LEU A 58 -1.64 29.13 -28.52
N THR A 59 -2.32 29.14 -27.37
CA THR A 59 -1.96 30.04 -26.27
C THR A 59 -0.61 29.62 -25.68
N LEU A 60 0.07 30.55 -25.00
CA LEU A 60 1.37 30.27 -24.37
C LEU A 60 1.31 29.06 -23.42
N GLU A 61 0.25 28.96 -22.62
CA GLU A 61 0.01 27.83 -21.73
C GLU A 61 -0.14 26.51 -22.48
N LYS A 62 -0.94 26.47 -23.56
CA LYS A 62 -1.13 25.26 -24.37
C LYS A 62 0.16 24.82 -25.06
N ALA A 63 0.94 25.77 -25.58
CA ALA A 63 2.24 25.48 -26.19
C ALA A 63 3.24 24.91 -25.15
N ALA A 64 3.25 25.45 -23.93
CA ALA A 64 4.05 24.90 -22.83
C ALA A 64 3.62 23.48 -22.45
N ASN A 65 2.31 23.23 -22.37
CA ASN A 65 1.77 21.90 -22.11
C ASN A 65 2.13 20.90 -23.22
N SER A 66 2.08 21.32 -24.49
CA SER A 66 2.51 20.49 -25.62
C SER A 66 4.00 20.13 -25.58
N ARG A 67 4.87 21.09 -25.21
CA ARG A 67 6.30 20.84 -24.98
C ARG A 67 6.51 19.80 -23.88
N ASP A 68 5.83 19.97 -22.74
CA ASP A 68 6.00 19.08 -21.59
C ASP A 68 5.40 17.69 -21.87
N ALA A 69 4.31 17.61 -22.61
CA ALA A 69 3.72 16.35 -23.08
C ALA A 69 4.69 15.58 -23.99
N LEU A 70 5.36 16.26 -24.93
CA LEU A 70 6.38 15.63 -25.78
C LEU A 70 7.54 15.07 -24.96
N ALA A 71 8.05 15.84 -24.00
CA ALA A 71 9.15 15.38 -23.14
C ALA A 71 8.76 14.16 -22.30
N LYS A 72 7.54 14.16 -21.73
CA LYS A 72 7.01 13.02 -20.95
C LYS A 72 6.79 11.78 -21.80
N ASP A 73 6.15 11.92 -22.96
CA ASP A 73 5.85 10.79 -23.85
C ASP A 73 7.15 10.17 -24.41
N LEU A 74 8.13 10.99 -24.81
CA LEU A 74 9.44 10.51 -25.25
C LEU A 74 10.15 9.71 -24.15
N TYR A 75 10.17 10.25 -22.93
CA TYR A 75 10.80 9.58 -21.78
C TYR A 75 10.07 8.27 -21.42
N ALA A 76 8.74 8.28 -21.40
CA ALA A 76 7.93 7.11 -21.10
C ALA A 76 8.17 5.99 -22.13
N ARG A 77 8.18 6.30 -23.43
CA ARG A 77 8.47 5.33 -24.49
C ARG A 77 9.89 4.79 -24.41
N LEU A 78 10.87 5.65 -24.13
CA LEU A 78 12.25 5.22 -23.94
C LEU A 78 12.37 4.27 -22.75
N PHE A 79 11.70 4.59 -21.64
CA PHE A 79 11.65 3.73 -20.46
C PHE A 79 11.01 2.36 -20.79
N ASP A 80 9.87 2.35 -21.49
CA ASP A 80 9.22 1.11 -21.96
C ASP A 80 10.15 0.26 -22.84
N GLU A 81 10.93 0.88 -23.74
CA GLU A 81 11.91 0.18 -24.57
C GLU A 81 13.07 -0.40 -23.74
N VAL A 82 13.53 0.30 -22.70
CA VAL A 82 14.52 -0.23 -21.75
C VAL A 82 13.96 -1.45 -21.02
N VAL A 83 12.75 -1.35 -20.48
CA VAL A 83 12.06 -2.48 -19.82
C VAL A 83 11.90 -3.65 -20.78
N ARG A 84 11.47 -3.40 -22.02
CA ARG A 84 11.33 -4.44 -23.05
C ARG A 84 12.65 -5.14 -23.36
N ARG A 85 13.76 -4.41 -23.45
CA ARG A 85 15.10 -4.99 -23.67
C ARG A 85 15.57 -5.84 -22.50
N ILE A 86 15.34 -5.38 -21.27
CA ILE A 86 15.64 -6.16 -20.06
C ILE A 86 14.83 -7.46 -20.10
N ASN A 87 13.51 -7.37 -20.30
CA ASN A 87 12.63 -8.54 -20.38
C ASN A 87 13.06 -9.52 -21.47
N GLY A 88 13.43 -9.04 -22.66
CA GLY A 88 13.92 -9.91 -23.74
C GLY A 88 15.26 -10.59 -23.43
N SER A 89 16.08 -10.01 -22.57
CA SER A 89 17.38 -10.56 -22.17
C SER A 89 17.27 -11.53 -20.98
N THR A 90 16.22 -11.40 -20.15
CA THR A 90 15.99 -12.21 -18.95
C THR A 90 14.87 -13.24 -19.11
N ALA A 91 14.14 -13.22 -20.24
CA ALA A 91 13.10 -14.19 -20.52
C ALA A 91 13.66 -15.61 -20.50
N ALA A 92 12.97 -16.53 -19.84
CA ALA A 92 13.30 -17.94 -19.93
C ALA A 92 13.17 -18.41 -21.38
N SER A 93 14.11 -19.21 -21.86
CA SER A 93 14.05 -19.80 -23.20
C SER A 93 12.72 -20.53 -23.39
N GLU A 94 11.92 -20.11 -24.36
CA GLU A 94 10.65 -20.75 -24.78
C GLU A 94 10.86 -22.13 -25.43
N GLN A 95 11.94 -22.83 -25.10
CA GLN A 95 12.04 -24.23 -25.49
C GLN A 95 10.94 -24.98 -24.75
N PRO A 96 10.04 -25.69 -25.45
CA PRO A 96 9.03 -26.51 -24.84
C PRO A 96 9.73 -27.76 -24.29
N ALA A 97 10.52 -27.58 -23.22
CA ALA A 97 10.69 -28.66 -22.27
C ALA A 97 9.29 -28.86 -21.70
N GLU A 98 8.67 -29.98 -22.09
CA GLU A 98 7.45 -30.58 -21.53
C GLU A 98 7.09 -29.89 -20.22
N ALA A 99 5.91 -29.24 -20.18
CA ALA A 99 5.42 -28.47 -19.05
C ALA A 99 5.78 -29.15 -17.73
N ASP A 100 6.95 -28.78 -17.19
CA ASP A 100 7.45 -29.41 -15.97
C ASP A 100 6.60 -28.76 -14.89
N GLU A 101 5.55 -29.47 -14.48
CA GLU A 101 4.58 -29.10 -13.44
C GLU A 101 5.25 -28.67 -12.11
N ARG A 102 6.58 -28.76 -12.04
CA ARG A 102 7.47 -28.39 -10.93
C ARG A 102 8.02 -26.96 -10.98
N ARG A 103 7.81 -26.18 -12.06
CA ARG A 103 8.34 -24.80 -12.13
C ARG A 103 7.40 -23.81 -11.45
N GLY A 104 7.72 -23.43 -10.21
CA GLY A 104 7.09 -22.31 -9.50
C GLY A 104 7.65 -20.95 -9.93
N THR A 105 6.84 -19.89 -9.78
CA THR A 105 7.27 -18.50 -9.98
C THR A 105 7.20 -17.74 -8.66
N ILE A 106 8.25 -16.99 -8.33
CA ILE A 106 8.24 -16.03 -7.23
C ILE A 106 8.14 -14.64 -7.83
N SER A 107 7.03 -13.96 -7.53
CA SER A 107 6.75 -12.60 -7.99
C SER A 107 7.05 -11.60 -6.88
N LEU A 108 7.84 -10.57 -7.19
CA LEU A 108 8.13 -9.48 -6.27
C LEU A 108 7.41 -8.22 -6.73
N LEU A 109 6.50 -7.71 -5.90
CA LEU A 109 5.80 -6.45 -6.15
C LEU A 109 6.37 -5.35 -5.25
N ASP A 110 7.09 -4.41 -5.86
CA ASP A 110 7.51 -3.17 -5.22
C ASP A 110 6.60 -2.03 -5.70
N ILE A 111 5.84 -1.45 -4.77
CA ILE A 111 4.87 -0.39 -5.04
C ILE A 111 4.94 0.67 -3.97
N PHE A 112 4.62 1.91 -4.36
CA PHE A 112 4.47 3.02 -3.42
C PHE A 112 3.42 2.70 -2.34
N GLY A 113 3.73 3.05 -1.10
CA GLY A 113 2.76 3.02 -0.01
C GLY A 113 1.73 4.14 -0.13
N PHE A 114 0.73 4.12 0.76
CA PHE A 114 -0.27 5.16 0.86
C PHE A 114 0.35 6.55 1.07
N GLU A 115 -0.07 7.55 0.29
CA GLU A 115 0.44 8.92 0.34
C GLU A 115 -0.63 9.93 0.79
N SER A 116 -0.29 10.77 1.76
CA SER A 116 -1.10 11.91 2.17
C SER A 116 -0.22 13.12 2.44
N PHE A 117 -0.24 14.06 1.51
CA PHE A 117 0.49 15.33 1.58
C PHE A 117 -0.45 16.49 1.88
N THR A 118 0.13 17.67 2.09
CA THR A 118 -0.62 18.93 2.20
C THR A 118 -1.41 19.26 0.94
N VAL A 119 -0.90 18.85 -0.23
CA VAL A 119 -1.54 19.04 -1.54
C VAL A 119 -1.45 17.72 -2.30
N ASN A 120 -2.58 16.99 -2.39
CA ASN A 120 -2.67 15.75 -3.16
C ASN A 120 -3.32 16.03 -4.51
N ARG A 121 -2.80 15.43 -5.57
CA ARG A 121 -3.30 15.60 -6.94
C ARG A 121 -3.66 14.24 -7.56
N PHE A 122 -3.89 14.22 -8.86
CA PHE A 122 -4.21 13.02 -9.64
C PHE A 122 -3.29 11.83 -9.35
N GLU A 123 -1.98 12.07 -9.22
CA GLU A 123 -0.98 11.04 -8.97
C GLU A 123 -1.23 10.32 -7.64
N GLN A 124 -1.46 11.08 -6.57
CA GLN A 124 -1.81 10.51 -5.26
C GLN A 124 -3.14 9.75 -5.30
N LEU A 125 -4.12 10.20 -6.09
CA LEU A 125 -5.38 9.46 -6.24
C LEU A 125 -5.14 8.07 -6.84
N CYS A 126 -4.29 7.96 -7.87
CA CYS A 126 -3.93 6.66 -8.46
C CYS A 126 -3.15 5.79 -7.48
N ILE A 127 -2.17 6.35 -6.76
CA ILE A 127 -1.37 5.63 -5.75
C ILE A 127 -2.26 5.11 -4.62
N ASN A 128 -3.14 5.95 -4.08
CA ASN A 128 -4.02 5.58 -2.97
C ASN A 128 -5.10 4.61 -3.41
N TYR A 129 -5.61 4.71 -4.64
CA TYR A 129 -6.52 3.70 -5.21
C TYR A 129 -5.85 2.32 -5.32
N ALA A 130 -4.59 2.25 -5.77
CA ALA A 130 -3.86 0.98 -5.80
C ALA A 130 -3.63 0.41 -4.39
N ASN A 131 -3.29 1.26 -3.42
CA ASN A 131 -3.16 0.84 -2.02
C ASN A 131 -4.49 0.36 -1.43
N GLU A 132 -5.62 0.99 -1.77
CA GLU A 132 -6.95 0.58 -1.34
C GLU A 132 -7.29 -0.85 -1.85
N LYS A 133 -6.97 -1.15 -3.11
CA LYS A 133 -7.13 -2.49 -3.72
C LYS A 133 -6.25 -3.55 -3.04
N LEU A 134 -4.97 -3.24 -2.85
CA LEU A 134 -4.03 -4.15 -2.17
C LEU A 134 -4.42 -4.37 -0.71
N GLN A 135 -4.91 -3.34 -0.03
CA GLN A 135 -5.40 -3.45 1.34
C GLN A 135 -6.63 -4.34 1.45
N GLN A 136 -7.56 -4.27 0.49
CA GLN A 136 -8.73 -5.16 0.46
C GLN A 136 -8.29 -6.63 0.39
N LYS A 137 -7.39 -6.95 -0.56
CA LYS A 137 -6.85 -8.31 -0.71
C LYS A 137 -6.09 -8.77 0.53
N PHE A 138 -5.23 -7.93 1.10
CA PHE A 138 -4.53 -8.22 2.35
C PHE A 138 -5.50 -8.55 3.49
N THR A 139 -6.56 -7.76 3.64
CA THR A 139 -7.58 -7.97 4.69
C THR A 139 -8.31 -9.29 4.49
N GLN A 140 -8.67 -9.64 3.25
CA GLN A 140 -9.29 -10.92 2.92
C GLN A 140 -8.35 -12.11 3.17
N ASP A 141 -7.06 -11.98 2.88
CA ASP A 141 -6.07 -13.04 3.10
C ASP A 141 -5.84 -13.29 4.59
N VAL A 142 -5.74 -12.22 5.39
CA VAL A 142 -5.66 -12.31 6.85
C VAL A 142 -6.90 -13.01 7.40
N PHE A 143 -8.10 -12.65 6.94
CA PHE A 143 -9.33 -13.29 7.37
C PHE A 143 -9.36 -14.79 7.06
N LYS A 144 -9.05 -15.16 5.80
CA LYS A 144 -8.99 -16.57 5.39
C LYS A 144 -7.97 -17.36 6.21
N THR A 145 -6.79 -16.78 6.47
CA THR A 145 -5.75 -17.43 7.28
C THR A 145 -6.24 -17.72 8.70
N VAL A 146 -6.92 -16.77 9.33
CA VAL A 146 -7.45 -16.94 10.69
C VAL A 146 -8.59 -17.96 10.71
N GLN A 147 -9.44 -17.97 9.67
CA GLN A 147 -10.49 -18.97 9.50
C GLN A 147 -9.91 -20.38 9.39
N THR A 148 -8.90 -20.57 8.52
CA THR A 148 -8.21 -21.85 8.37
C THR A 148 -7.55 -22.28 9.69
N GLU A 149 -6.89 -21.37 10.44
CA GLU A 149 -6.32 -21.70 11.75
C GLU A 149 -7.39 -22.22 12.73
N TYR A 150 -8.58 -21.61 12.77
CA TYR A 150 -9.65 -22.04 13.67
C TYR A 150 -10.29 -23.36 13.24
N GLU A 151 -10.49 -23.58 11.93
CA GLU A 151 -10.98 -24.85 11.39
C GLU A 151 -9.99 -26.00 11.67
N GLU A 152 -8.70 -25.76 11.44
CA GLU A 152 -7.64 -26.71 11.73
C GLU A 152 -7.55 -27.04 13.22
N GLU A 153 -7.74 -26.05 14.10
CA GLU A 153 -7.74 -26.23 15.56
C GLU A 153 -9.08 -26.71 16.12
N GLY A 154 -10.15 -26.77 15.31
CA GLY A 154 -11.49 -27.20 15.74
C GLY A 154 -12.18 -26.21 16.67
N ILE A 155 -11.96 -24.91 16.46
CA ILE A 155 -12.54 -23.81 17.24
C ILE A 155 -13.76 -23.27 16.51
N GLU A 156 -14.84 -23.03 17.25
CA GLU A 156 -16.05 -22.44 16.69
C GLU A 156 -15.78 -21.03 16.16
N TRP A 157 -15.99 -20.86 14.86
CA TRP A 157 -15.86 -19.56 14.21
C TRP A 157 -17.03 -18.67 14.60
N SER A 158 -16.73 -17.49 15.17
CA SER A 158 -17.72 -16.42 15.32
C SER A 158 -17.46 -15.34 14.29
N PHE A 159 -18.51 -14.83 13.67
CA PHE A 159 -18.39 -13.77 12.67
C PHE A 159 -17.75 -12.53 13.32
N VAL A 160 -16.68 -12.05 12.70
CA VAL A 160 -15.96 -10.87 13.14
C VAL A 160 -16.44 -9.71 12.30
N ASP A 161 -17.12 -8.74 12.92
CA ASP A 161 -17.39 -7.46 12.27
C ASP A 161 -16.04 -6.80 11.93
N PHE A 162 -15.76 -6.67 10.63
CA PHE A 162 -14.57 -6.01 10.13
C PHE A 162 -14.95 -4.81 9.28
N VAL A 163 -14.07 -3.80 9.26
CA VAL A 163 -14.24 -2.62 8.42
C VAL A 163 -13.76 -2.95 7.02
N ASP A 164 -14.69 -3.29 6.12
CA ASP A 164 -14.40 -3.46 4.70
C ASP A 164 -14.23 -2.10 4.02
N ASN A 165 -13.30 -2.02 3.08
CA ASN A 165 -13.10 -0.84 2.24
C ASN A 165 -13.74 -0.97 0.84
N ALA A 166 -14.58 -1.98 0.62
CA ALA A 166 -15.33 -2.18 -0.61
C ALA A 166 -16.19 -0.96 -1.00
N SER A 167 -16.79 -0.24 -0.05
CA SER A 167 -17.59 0.96 -0.33
C SER A 167 -16.71 2.08 -0.92
N THR A 168 -15.54 2.33 -0.32
CA THR A 168 -14.54 3.29 -0.83
C THR A 168 -14.01 2.89 -2.20
N LEU A 169 -13.75 1.60 -2.43
CA LEU A 169 -13.34 1.11 -3.75
C LEU A 169 -14.43 1.33 -4.80
N ALA A 170 -15.69 1.02 -4.47
CA ALA A 170 -16.82 1.25 -5.35
C ALA A 170 -16.97 2.74 -5.71
N LEU A 171 -16.80 3.65 -4.72
CA LEU A 171 -16.78 5.09 -4.96
C LEU A 171 -15.73 5.50 -6.00
N ILE A 172 -14.55 4.86 -6.01
CA ILE A 172 -13.47 5.20 -6.95
C ILE A 172 -13.71 4.57 -8.34
N GLU A 173 -14.00 3.26 -8.38
CA GLU A 173 -13.88 2.46 -9.60
C GLU A 173 -15.20 2.02 -10.23
N ALA A 174 -16.34 2.15 -9.55
CA ALA A 174 -17.62 1.70 -10.10
C ALA A 174 -18.00 2.45 -11.38
N ARG A 175 -19.06 1.98 -12.07
CA ARG A 175 -19.55 2.58 -13.32
C ARG A 175 -19.90 4.07 -13.18
N MET A 176 -20.32 4.49 -12.00
CA MET A 176 -20.61 5.90 -11.65
C MET A 176 -19.61 6.47 -10.65
N GLY A 177 -18.45 5.83 -10.46
CA GLY A 177 -17.43 6.26 -9.51
C GLY A 177 -16.51 7.37 -10.06
N ILE A 178 -15.59 7.82 -9.23
CA ILE A 178 -14.68 8.97 -9.50
C ILE A 178 -13.96 8.83 -10.84
N ILE A 179 -13.40 7.66 -11.15
CA ILE A 179 -12.68 7.44 -12.42
C ILE A 179 -13.60 7.61 -13.62
N SER A 180 -14.84 7.10 -13.54
CA SER A 180 -15.82 7.19 -14.62
C SER A 180 -16.23 8.65 -14.87
N VAL A 181 -16.54 9.39 -13.80
CA VAL A 181 -16.92 10.80 -13.89
C VAL A 181 -15.76 11.64 -14.43
N LEU A 182 -14.53 11.37 -13.98
CA LEU A 182 -13.31 12.02 -14.49
C LEU A 182 -13.14 11.81 -16.00
N ASN A 183 -13.35 10.59 -16.48
CA ASN A 183 -13.26 10.27 -17.90
C ASN A 183 -14.35 10.93 -18.73
N GLU A 184 -15.57 11.01 -18.21
CA GLU A 184 -16.67 11.70 -18.89
C GLU A 184 -16.39 13.20 -19.05
N GLU A 185 -15.88 13.86 -18.01
CA GLU A 185 -15.49 15.28 -18.07
C GLU A 185 -14.32 15.53 -19.03
N CYS A 186 -13.43 14.55 -19.22
CA CYS A 186 -12.33 14.67 -20.18
C CYS A 186 -12.83 14.74 -21.63
N VAL A 187 -13.95 14.09 -21.95
CA VAL A 187 -14.53 14.01 -23.31
C VAL A 187 -15.55 15.13 -23.58
N ARG A 188 -16.08 15.77 -22.53
CA ARG A 188 -17.04 16.86 -22.70
C ARG A 188 -16.43 18.08 -23.41
N PRO A 189 -17.11 18.68 -24.42
CA PRO A 189 -16.63 19.88 -25.12
C PRO A 189 -16.37 21.10 -24.22
N ARG A 190 -17.05 21.18 -23.07
CA ARG A 190 -16.87 22.23 -22.04
C ARG A 190 -16.57 21.63 -20.66
N GLY A 191 -15.97 20.44 -20.62
CA GLY A 191 -15.53 19.82 -19.37
C GLY A 191 -14.49 20.70 -18.68
N SER A 192 -14.59 20.84 -17.36
CA SER A 192 -13.67 21.63 -16.54
C SER A 192 -13.47 20.98 -15.17
N ASP A 193 -12.34 21.26 -14.53
CA ASP A 193 -12.01 20.71 -13.21
C ASP A 193 -13.07 21.07 -12.15
N GLY A 194 -13.67 22.27 -12.22
CA GLY A 194 -14.77 22.67 -11.33
C GLY A 194 -16.09 21.93 -11.61
N ALA A 195 -16.36 21.60 -12.87
CA ALA A 195 -17.53 20.80 -13.25
C ALA A 195 -17.41 19.36 -12.71
N LEU A 196 -16.20 18.79 -12.72
CA LEU A 196 -15.91 17.49 -12.10
C LEU A 196 -16.30 17.50 -10.62
N VAL A 197 -15.83 18.48 -9.84
CA VAL A 197 -16.13 18.57 -8.39
C VAL A 197 -17.62 18.71 -8.13
N SER A 198 -18.30 19.54 -8.91
CA SER A 198 -19.75 19.75 -8.79
C SER A 198 -20.53 18.47 -9.07
N LYS A 199 -20.11 17.71 -10.10
CA LYS A 199 -20.74 16.45 -10.47
C LYS A 199 -20.48 15.35 -9.45
N LEU A 200 -19.25 15.20 -8.98
CA LEU A 200 -18.92 14.24 -7.91
C LEU A 200 -19.75 14.51 -6.65
N ALA A 201 -19.90 15.78 -6.26
CA ALA A 201 -20.76 16.13 -5.14
C ALA A 201 -22.24 15.76 -5.41
N SER A 202 -22.77 16.07 -6.59
CA SER A 202 -24.16 15.72 -6.90
C SER A 202 -24.44 14.21 -6.86
N LEU A 203 -23.42 13.37 -7.09
CA LEU A 203 -23.56 11.92 -7.12
C LEU A 203 -23.24 11.25 -5.79
N HIS A 204 -22.34 11.81 -4.98
CA HIS A 204 -21.71 11.10 -3.87
C HIS A 204 -21.70 11.86 -2.54
N MET A 205 -22.32 13.03 -2.40
CA MET A 205 -22.34 13.75 -1.11
C MET A 205 -22.92 12.94 0.05
N ASP A 206 -23.85 12.02 -0.22
CA ASP A 206 -24.45 11.15 0.80
C ASP A 206 -23.64 9.86 1.05
N HIS A 207 -22.54 9.64 0.32
CA HIS A 207 -21.68 8.47 0.45
C HIS A 207 -20.72 8.64 1.64
N GLU A 208 -20.64 7.65 2.54
CA GLU A 208 -19.82 7.68 3.76
C GLU A 208 -18.36 8.07 3.53
N SER A 209 -17.78 7.56 2.44
CA SER A 209 -16.38 7.78 2.07
C SER A 209 -16.11 9.02 1.22
N PHE A 210 -17.11 9.86 0.94
CA PHE A 210 -16.94 11.09 0.15
C PHE A 210 -17.25 12.33 0.99
N ASP A 211 -16.49 13.40 0.75
CA ASP A 211 -16.76 14.71 1.37
C ASP A 211 -16.23 15.86 0.50
N LYS A 212 -16.54 17.09 0.87
CA LYS A 212 -15.95 18.30 0.31
C LYS A 212 -15.12 19.05 1.35
N PRO A 213 -14.02 19.70 0.94
CA PRO A 213 -13.26 20.53 1.87
C PRO A 213 -14.12 21.70 2.36
N ALA A 214 -14.09 21.95 3.68
CA ALA A 214 -14.90 22.98 4.32
C ALA A 214 -14.59 24.39 3.78
N LYS A 215 -13.33 24.62 3.41
CA LYS A 215 -12.83 25.82 2.72
C LYS A 215 -12.50 25.42 1.27
N LEU A 216 -12.84 26.27 0.30
CA LEU A 216 -12.57 26.05 -1.13
C LEU A 216 -13.33 24.82 -1.72
N ARG A 217 -14.66 24.79 -1.52
CA ARG A 217 -15.54 23.66 -1.90
C ARG A 217 -15.48 23.23 -3.36
N ASP A 218 -14.98 24.08 -4.26
CA ASP A 218 -14.94 23.83 -5.70
C ASP A 218 -13.54 23.53 -6.23
N THR A 219 -12.52 23.52 -5.37
CA THR A 219 -11.13 23.26 -5.78
C THR A 219 -10.66 21.83 -5.51
N GLY A 220 -11.51 21.00 -4.90
CA GLY A 220 -11.16 19.64 -4.55
C GLY A 220 -12.31 18.82 -3.96
N PHE A 221 -12.02 17.56 -3.71
CA PHE A 221 -12.91 16.61 -3.02
C PHE A 221 -12.10 15.77 -2.03
N ILE A 222 -12.79 15.14 -1.08
CA ILE A 222 -12.19 14.31 -0.05
C ILE A 222 -12.66 12.87 -0.25
N VAL A 223 -11.73 11.93 -0.14
CA VAL A 223 -12.04 10.50 -0.03
C VAL A 223 -11.57 10.00 1.33
N ARG A 224 -12.44 9.32 2.07
CA ARG A 224 -12.09 8.63 3.31
C ARG A 224 -11.59 7.23 2.98
N HIS A 225 -10.27 7.11 2.86
CA HIS A 225 -9.58 5.85 2.66
C HIS A 225 -9.46 5.07 3.97
N TYR A 226 -9.09 3.78 3.91
CA TYR A 226 -8.80 2.99 5.11
C TYR A 226 -7.73 3.64 6.01
N ALA A 227 -6.81 4.39 5.41
CA ALA A 227 -5.72 5.08 6.08
C ALA A 227 -6.11 6.48 6.62
N GLY A 228 -7.29 6.98 6.28
CA GLY A 228 -7.79 8.30 6.68
C GLY A 228 -8.34 9.14 5.52
N ALA A 229 -8.82 10.34 5.85
CA ALA A 229 -9.35 11.29 4.88
C ALA A 229 -8.22 11.99 4.12
N VAL A 230 -8.27 11.94 2.77
CA VAL A 230 -7.32 12.61 1.89
C VAL A 230 -8.06 13.62 1.02
N THR A 231 -7.58 14.86 0.99
CA THR A 231 -8.13 15.93 0.13
C THR A 231 -7.35 15.97 -1.19
N TYR A 232 -8.05 15.82 -2.30
CA TYR A 232 -7.51 15.88 -3.66
C TYR A 232 -7.88 17.19 -4.34
N MET A 233 -6.88 17.92 -4.81
CA MET A 233 -7.05 19.14 -5.58
C MET A 233 -7.27 18.78 -7.06
N VAL A 234 -8.30 19.39 -7.67
CA VAL A 234 -8.69 19.07 -9.06
C VAL A 234 -7.96 19.91 -10.11
N ASP A 235 -7.19 20.90 -9.71
CA ASP A 235 -6.41 21.76 -10.61
C ASP A 235 -5.51 20.94 -11.55
N GLY A 236 -5.83 20.99 -12.84
CA GLY A 236 -5.14 20.28 -13.93
C GLY A 236 -5.45 18.77 -14.00
N ILE A 237 -6.46 18.26 -13.27
CA ILE A 237 -6.74 16.82 -13.20
C ILE A 237 -7.22 16.25 -14.53
N LEU A 238 -8.03 17.00 -15.28
CA LEU A 238 -8.52 16.55 -16.59
C LEU A 238 -7.40 16.45 -17.61
N ASP A 239 -6.51 17.44 -17.66
CA ASP A 239 -5.39 17.43 -18.60
C ASP A 239 -4.38 16.32 -18.28
N LYS A 240 -4.11 16.09 -16.99
CA LYS A 240 -3.31 14.94 -16.53
C LYS A 240 -3.94 13.60 -16.88
N ASN A 241 -5.27 13.49 -16.81
CA ASN A 241 -5.96 12.24 -17.14
C ASN A 241 -6.07 12.00 -18.65
N ARG A 242 -6.12 13.06 -19.46
CA ARG A 242 -6.05 12.97 -20.93
C ARG A 242 -4.68 12.47 -21.38
N ASP A 243 -3.61 13.07 -20.82
CA ASP A 243 -2.19 12.77 -21.13
C ASP A 243 -1.94 12.57 -22.63
N ALA A 244 -2.58 13.42 -23.43
CA ALA A 244 -2.61 13.27 -24.88
C ALA A 244 -1.47 14.06 -25.51
N LEU A 245 -0.55 13.35 -26.18
CA LEU A 245 0.39 13.97 -27.08
C LEU A 245 -0.37 14.52 -28.31
N PRO A 246 -0.20 15.80 -28.69
CA PRO A 246 -0.69 16.31 -29.96
C PRO A 246 -0.22 15.44 -31.13
N GLU A 247 -1.16 15.06 -32.01
CA GLU A 247 -0.90 14.13 -33.13
C GLU A 247 0.28 14.56 -34.01
N GLN A 248 0.39 15.87 -34.29
CA GLN A 248 1.48 16.43 -35.09
C GLN A 248 2.87 16.18 -34.47
N LEU A 249 2.98 16.21 -33.13
CA LEU A 249 4.25 15.95 -32.44
C LEU A 249 4.62 14.47 -32.52
N GLY A 250 3.63 13.57 -32.42
CA GLY A 250 3.84 12.14 -32.61
C GLY A 250 4.33 11.79 -34.03
N VAL A 251 3.71 12.39 -35.05
CA VAL A 251 4.09 12.20 -36.46
C VAL A 251 5.51 12.71 -36.72
N ILE A 252 5.87 13.87 -36.17
CA ILE A 252 7.24 14.41 -36.30
C ILE A 252 8.27 13.45 -35.70
N CYS A 253 7.99 12.86 -34.54
CA CYS A 253 8.89 11.88 -33.93
C CYS A 253 8.94 10.55 -34.71
N GLN A 254 7.84 10.13 -35.33
CA GLN A 254 7.81 8.95 -36.20
C GLN A 254 8.73 9.08 -37.41
N HIS A 255 8.87 10.29 -37.96
CA HIS A 255 9.77 10.61 -39.08
C HIS A 255 11.15 11.13 -38.65
N SER A 256 11.53 10.93 -37.38
CA SER A 256 12.84 11.32 -36.88
C SER A 256 13.98 10.65 -37.66
N LYS A 257 15.03 11.42 -37.96
CA LYS A 257 16.31 10.88 -38.51
C LYS A 257 17.04 9.99 -37.51
N VAL A 258 16.72 10.07 -36.22
CA VAL A 258 17.28 9.20 -35.18
C VAL A 258 16.48 7.90 -35.15
N ALA A 259 17.08 6.82 -35.61
CA ALA A 259 16.43 5.51 -35.73
C ALA A 259 15.77 5.01 -34.43
N LEU A 260 16.37 5.29 -33.27
CA LEU A 260 15.77 4.95 -31.98
C LEU A 260 14.44 5.69 -31.77
N ILE A 261 14.40 7.00 -32.03
CA ILE A 261 13.20 7.82 -31.83
C ILE A 261 12.12 7.38 -32.83
N ALA A 262 12.45 7.24 -34.12
CA ALA A 262 11.50 6.75 -35.12
C ALA A 262 10.87 5.41 -34.69
N LYS A 263 11.70 4.47 -34.21
CA LYS A 263 11.24 3.18 -33.68
C LYS A 263 10.31 3.31 -32.48
N LEU A 264 10.56 4.23 -31.54
CA LEU A 264 9.69 4.46 -30.38
C LEU A 264 8.28 4.95 -30.78
N TYR A 265 8.15 5.55 -31.97
CA TYR A 265 6.90 6.10 -32.50
C TYR A 265 6.33 5.29 -33.67
N GLU A 266 6.87 4.11 -33.96
CA GLU A 266 6.27 3.20 -34.94
C GLU A 266 4.83 2.85 -34.51
N PRO A 267 3.86 2.87 -35.45
CA PRO A 267 2.49 2.51 -35.16
C PRO A 267 2.46 1.04 -34.75
N LYS A 268 2.11 0.78 -33.48
CA LYS A 268 1.89 -0.58 -32.98
C LYS A 268 0.80 -1.21 -33.84
N THR A 269 1.13 -2.29 -34.55
CA THR A 269 0.12 -3.12 -35.21
C THR A 269 -0.84 -3.63 -34.14
N PRO A 270 -2.17 -3.50 -34.33
CA PRO A 270 -3.11 -4.12 -33.42
C PRO A 270 -2.85 -5.64 -33.40
N PRO A 271 -2.97 -6.31 -32.24
CA PRO A 271 -2.86 -7.76 -32.17
C PRO A 271 -3.84 -8.42 -33.15
N ALA A 272 -3.39 -9.48 -33.82
CA ALA A 272 -4.11 -10.16 -34.90
C ALA A 272 -5.49 -10.74 -34.49
N ASP A 273 -5.81 -10.76 -33.18
CA ASP A 273 -7.06 -11.26 -32.63
C ASP A 273 -8.17 -10.19 -32.48
N ALA A 274 -7.95 -8.95 -32.93
CA ALA A 274 -9.01 -7.95 -32.97
C ALA A 274 -9.95 -8.22 -34.16
N ALA A 275 -11.10 -8.83 -33.89
CA ALA A 275 -12.15 -9.05 -34.88
C ALA A 275 -12.47 -7.78 -35.70
N PRO A 276 -12.70 -7.87 -37.02
CA PRO A 276 -12.91 -6.70 -37.86
C PRO A 276 -14.18 -5.96 -37.42
N SER A 277 -14.00 -4.79 -36.82
CA SER A 277 -15.11 -3.91 -36.46
C SER A 277 -15.82 -3.43 -37.72
N LYS A 278 -17.15 -3.64 -37.77
CA LYS A 278 -18.03 -3.30 -38.90
C LYS A 278 -17.82 -1.85 -39.42
N PRO A 279 -17.85 -1.63 -40.75
CA PRO A 279 -17.69 -0.31 -41.34
C PRO A 279 -18.99 0.48 -41.17
N GLY A 280 -18.99 1.45 -40.23
CA GLY A 280 -20.16 2.30 -39.99
C GLY A 280 -20.06 3.21 -38.77
N ARG A 281 -19.04 3.04 -37.92
CA ARG A 281 -18.81 3.85 -36.71
C ARG A 281 -17.43 4.50 -36.71
N ARG A 282 -17.04 5.15 -37.81
CA ARG A 282 -15.82 5.97 -37.90
C ARG A 282 -15.90 7.33 -37.17
N GLY A 283 -16.84 7.48 -36.22
CA GLY A 283 -17.04 8.70 -35.42
C GLY A 283 -16.62 8.61 -33.95
N ALA A 284 -16.09 7.47 -33.47
CA ALA A 284 -15.80 7.27 -32.04
C ALA A 284 -14.44 6.62 -31.75
N SER A 285 -13.61 6.36 -32.77
CA SER A 285 -12.36 5.58 -32.64
C SER A 285 -11.11 6.46 -32.60
N MET A 286 -11.11 7.55 -31.83
CA MET A 286 -9.91 8.31 -31.45
C MET A 286 -10.06 8.93 -30.05
N THR A 287 -10.77 8.28 -29.13
CA THR A 287 -10.62 8.60 -27.71
C THR A 287 -9.40 7.85 -27.20
N SER A 288 -8.26 8.55 -27.10
CA SER A 288 -7.11 8.05 -26.37
C SER A 288 -7.59 7.54 -25.01
N THR A 289 -7.41 6.25 -24.72
CA THR A 289 -7.78 5.68 -23.43
C THR A 289 -7.10 6.49 -22.33
N SER A 290 -7.89 7.08 -21.44
CA SER A 290 -7.37 7.96 -20.37
C SER A 290 -6.38 7.24 -19.47
N VAL A 291 -5.50 7.99 -18.81
CA VAL A 291 -4.51 7.45 -17.88
C VAL A 291 -5.21 6.62 -16.78
N SER A 292 -6.27 7.15 -16.18
CA SER A 292 -7.02 6.45 -15.14
C SER A 292 -7.68 5.15 -15.63
N SER A 293 -8.16 5.11 -16.88
CA SER A 293 -8.73 3.88 -17.46
C SER A 293 -7.66 2.81 -17.70
N LYS A 294 -6.50 3.21 -18.24
CA LYS A 294 -5.36 2.31 -18.44
C LYS A 294 -4.87 1.77 -17.10
N PHE A 295 -4.69 2.65 -16.12
CA PHE A 295 -4.23 2.31 -14.78
C PHE A 295 -5.20 1.34 -14.08
N LYS A 296 -6.51 1.62 -14.13
CA LYS A 296 -7.54 0.73 -13.59
C LYS A 296 -7.47 -0.68 -14.21
N SER A 297 -7.34 -0.77 -15.53
CA SER A 297 -7.24 -2.06 -16.23
C SER A 297 -5.97 -2.82 -15.86
N GLN A 298 -4.83 -2.14 -15.83
CA GLN A 298 -3.54 -2.73 -15.43
C GLN A 298 -3.56 -3.22 -13.98
N LEU A 299 -4.12 -2.43 -13.07
CA LEU A 299 -4.26 -2.80 -11.66
C LEU A 299 -5.19 -4.00 -11.50
N ALA A 300 -6.31 -4.06 -12.22
CA ALA A 300 -7.21 -5.20 -12.18
C ALA A 300 -6.50 -6.50 -12.60
N LYS A 301 -5.73 -6.46 -13.70
CA LYS A 301 -4.92 -7.59 -14.16
C LYS A 301 -3.85 -8.00 -13.14
N LEU A 302 -3.19 -7.02 -12.51
CA LEU A 302 -2.23 -7.30 -11.43
C LEU A 302 -2.90 -8.01 -10.25
N MET A 303 -4.08 -7.54 -9.82
CA MET A 303 -4.81 -8.16 -8.70
C MET A 303 -5.27 -9.58 -9.02
N GLU A 304 -5.64 -9.87 -10.27
CA GLU A 304 -5.95 -11.21 -10.76
C GLU A 304 -4.74 -12.15 -10.64
N THR A 305 -3.57 -11.72 -11.14
CA THR A 305 -2.31 -12.49 -10.98
C THR A 305 -1.95 -12.73 -9.52
N ILE A 306 -2.13 -11.74 -8.65
CA ILE A 306 -1.87 -11.89 -7.20
C ILE A 306 -2.85 -12.90 -6.57
N ALA A 307 -4.11 -12.90 -6.99
CA ALA A 307 -5.13 -13.78 -6.43
C ALA A 307 -4.86 -15.27 -6.68
N GLU A 308 -4.12 -15.60 -7.74
CA GLU A 308 -3.71 -16.97 -8.10
C GLU A 308 -2.44 -17.43 -7.36
N THR A 309 -1.83 -16.57 -6.55
CA THR A 309 -0.55 -16.84 -5.86
C THR A 309 -0.72 -16.93 -4.36
N GLU A 310 0.22 -17.63 -3.69
CA GLU A 310 0.40 -17.50 -2.25
C GLU A 310 1.16 -16.20 -1.94
N VAL A 311 0.52 -15.28 -1.21
CA VAL A 311 1.03 -13.92 -1.01
C VAL A 311 1.72 -13.81 0.35
N GLN A 312 2.95 -13.31 0.34
CA GLN A 312 3.71 -12.97 1.55
C GLN A 312 3.90 -11.44 1.62
N TYR A 313 3.56 -10.85 2.77
CA TYR A 313 3.51 -9.39 2.95
C TYR A 313 4.72 -8.87 3.72
N VAL A 314 5.42 -7.88 3.15
CA VAL A 314 6.51 -7.14 3.82
C VAL A 314 6.10 -5.66 3.93
N ARG A 315 6.03 -5.13 5.16
CA ARG A 315 5.70 -3.72 5.42
C ARG A 315 6.93 -2.96 5.90
N CYS A 316 7.42 -2.07 5.06
CA CYS A 316 8.57 -1.22 5.37
C CYS A 316 8.13 0.00 6.20
N ILE A 317 8.79 0.23 7.35
CA ILE A 317 8.52 1.37 8.23
C ILE A 317 9.70 2.34 8.21
N LYS A 318 9.43 3.61 7.91
CA LYS A 318 10.39 4.70 8.00
C LYS A 318 10.46 5.19 9.45
N PRO A 319 11.59 4.99 10.17
CA PRO A 319 11.65 5.31 11.59
C PRO A 319 11.67 6.83 11.85
N ASN A 320 12.26 7.62 10.96
CA ASN A 320 12.27 9.07 11.04
C ASN A 320 12.45 9.73 9.65
N PRO A 321 11.91 10.94 9.43
CA PRO A 321 12.06 11.66 8.17
C PRO A 321 13.50 12.10 7.88
N GLN A 322 14.32 12.31 8.92
CA GLN A 322 15.70 12.81 8.84
C GLN A 322 16.72 11.78 8.33
N LYS A 323 16.32 10.51 8.17
CA LYS A 323 17.19 9.40 7.74
C LYS A 323 18.36 9.11 8.70
N VAL A 324 18.14 9.28 10.01
CA VAL A 324 19.14 9.04 11.06
C VAL A 324 18.97 7.65 11.67
N ALA A 325 20.05 6.89 11.85
CA ALA A 325 19.98 5.58 12.50
C ALA A 325 19.55 5.68 13.97
N LEU A 326 18.85 4.66 14.49
CA LEU A 326 18.45 4.52 15.90
C LEU A 326 17.56 5.64 16.48
N VAL A 327 17.03 6.52 15.62
CA VAL A 327 16.06 7.55 16.02
C VAL A 327 14.68 7.15 15.52
N MET A 328 13.68 7.16 16.41
CA MET A 328 12.30 6.85 16.06
C MET A 328 11.38 8.03 16.36
N ASN A 329 10.65 8.49 15.35
CA ASN A 329 9.52 9.38 15.54
C ASN A 329 8.26 8.52 15.75
N HIS A 330 7.84 8.39 17.02
CA HIS A 330 6.73 7.52 17.39
C HIS A 330 5.42 7.89 16.68
N GLN A 331 5.11 9.17 16.53
CA GLN A 331 3.88 9.60 15.88
C GLN A 331 3.83 9.17 14.41
N SER A 332 4.90 9.45 13.66
CA SER A 332 5.01 9.07 12.25
C SER A 332 5.00 7.55 12.06
N VAL A 333 5.62 6.79 12.98
CA VAL A 333 5.59 5.32 12.92
C VAL A 333 4.18 4.78 13.19
N VAL A 334 3.46 5.34 14.18
CA VAL A 334 2.06 4.94 14.47
C VAL A 334 1.15 5.23 13.29
N GLU A 335 1.30 6.39 12.65
CA GLU A 335 0.57 6.74 11.42
C GLU A 335 0.86 5.73 10.30
N GLN A 336 2.13 5.38 10.06
CA GLN A 336 2.51 4.36 9.09
C GLN A 336 1.91 2.98 9.40
N LEU A 337 1.88 2.55 10.67
CA LEU A 337 1.28 1.27 11.05
C LEU A 337 -0.22 1.22 10.78
N ARG A 338 -0.92 2.35 10.93
CA ARG A 338 -2.34 2.49 10.54
C ARG A 338 -2.48 2.43 9.02
N CYS A 339 -1.70 3.22 8.28
CA CYS A 339 -1.73 3.25 6.81
C CYS A 339 -1.23 1.95 6.16
N ALA A 340 -0.45 1.12 6.84
CA ALA A 340 0.00 -0.18 6.35
C ALA A 340 -1.03 -1.29 6.58
N GLY A 341 -2.16 -0.99 7.23
CA GLY A 341 -3.20 -1.97 7.55
C GLY A 341 -2.82 -2.94 8.68
N VAL A 342 -1.66 -2.75 9.32
CA VAL A 342 -1.12 -3.67 10.34
C VAL A 342 -2.02 -3.69 11.57
N VAL A 343 -2.52 -2.52 12.00
CA VAL A 343 -3.42 -2.42 13.17
C VAL A 343 -4.73 -3.17 12.91
N GLU A 344 -5.28 -3.07 11.71
CA GLU A 344 -6.53 -3.74 11.36
C GLU A 344 -6.34 -5.26 11.23
N ALA A 345 -5.23 -5.71 10.62
CA ALA A 345 -4.90 -7.13 10.61
C ALA A 345 -4.73 -7.71 12.02
N ILE A 346 -4.08 -6.97 12.92
CA ILE A 346 -3.98 -7.36 14.33
C ILE A 346 -5.38 -7.45 14.95
N ARG A 347 -6.25 -6.46 14.72
CA ARG A 347 -7.62 -6.45 15.23
C ARG A 347 -8.42 -7.67 14.73
N ILE A 348 -8.35 -7.99 13.44
CA ILE A 348 -9.01 -9.16 12.84
C ILE A 348 -8.46 -10.45 13.45
N SER A 349 -7.14 -10.59 13.55
CA SER A 349 -6.50 -11.78 14.13
C SER A 349 -6.78 -11.96 15.63
N ARG A 350 -7.21 -10.89 16.33
CA ARG A 350 -7.41 -10.86 17.78
C ARG A 350 -8.87 -10.67 18.21
N SER A 351 -9.81 -10.67 17.27
CA SER A 351 -11.22 -10.32 17.52
C SER A 351 -11.94 -11.29 18.45
N ALA A 352 -11.74 -12.60 18.27
CA ALA A 352 -12.31 -13.62 19.13
C ALA A 352 -11.36 -14.02 20.26
N TYR A 353 -10.10 -14.32 19.92
CA TYR A 353 -9.09 -14.82 20.84
C TYR A 353 -7.75 -14.10 20.65
N PRO A 354 -7.57 -12.93 21.30
CA PRO A 354 -6.36 -12.13 21.16
C PRO A 354 -5.07 -12.89 21.50
N ASN A 355 -5.12 -13.76 22.49
CA ASN A 355 -3.96 -14.47 23.00
C ASN A 355 -4.12 -15.97 22.75
N ARG A 356 -3.06 -16.63 22.30
CA ARG A 356 -3.00 -18.08 22.11
C ARG A 356 -1.68 -18.64 22.60
N MET A 357 -1.73 -19.84 23.19
CA MET A 357 -0.56 -20.46 23.81
C MET A 357 -0.60 -21.99 23.62
N PRO A 358 0.51 -22.65 23.28
CA PRO A 358 0.57 -24.11 23.25
C PRO A 358 0.14 -24.73 24.58
N HIS A 359 -0.51 -25.90 24.56
CA HIS A 359 -0.96 -26.55 25.80
C HIS A 359 0.20 -26.84 26.77
N THR A 360 1.39 -27.16 26.24
CA THR A 360 2.61 -27.36 27.02
C THR A 360 3.02 -26.13 27.82
N ASP A 361 2.92 -24.96 27.19
CA ASP A 361 3.34 -23.69 27.78
C ASP A 361 2.35 -23.26 28.85
N VAL A 362 1.04 -23.44 28.61
CA VAL A 362 0.00 -23.20 29.62
C VAL A 362 0.25 -24.10 30.84
N HIS A 363 0.51 -25.38 30.61
CA HIS A 363 0.80 -26.31 31.70
C HIS A 363 2.03 -25.90 32.51
N LEU A 364 3.17 -25.69 31.86
CA LEU A 364 4.42 -25.33 32.54
C LEU A 364 4.27 -24.02 33.31
N ARG A 365 3.58 -23.03 32.73
CA ARG A 365 3.49 -21.68 33.27
C ARG A 365 2.50 -21.58 34.43
N PHE A 366 1.36 -22.27 34.34
CA PHE A 366 0.23 -22.13 35.26
C PHE A 366 -0.07 -23.36 36.12
N SER A 367 0.76 -24.42 36.04
CA SER A 367 0.65 -25.64 36.87
C SER A 367 0.48 -25.36 38.37
N LEU A 368 1.14 -24.33 38.89
CA LEU A 368 1.03 -23.88 40.29
C LEU A 368 -0.41 -23.52 40.71
N LEU A 369 -1.28 -23.12 39.78
CA LEU A 369 -2.69 -22.82 40.08
C LEU A 369 -3.51 -24.09 40.37
N LEU A 370 -3.01 -25.29 40.02
CA LEU A 370 -3.65 -26.55 40.39
C LEU A 370 -3.34 -27.00 41.82
N THR A 371 -2.18 -26.60 42.36
CA THR A 371 -1.58 -27.20 43.57
C THR A 371 -2.31 -26.94 44.90
N THR A 372 -3.41 -26.18 44.90
CA THR A 372 -4.12 -25.83 46.13
C THR A 372 -4.99 -26.93 46.73
N GLU A 373 -5.44 -27.94 45.98
CA GLU A 373 -6.27 -29.03 46.53
C GLU A 373 -6.00 -30.38 45.87
N GLY A 374 -5.31 -31.28 46.60
CA GLY A 374 -5.56 -32.73 46.64
C GLY A 374 -5.46 -33.62 45.39
N GLY A 375 -5.21 -33.09 44.18
CA GLY A 375 -5.14 -33.88 42.96
C GLY A 375 -3.71 -34.08 42.50
N GLY A 376 -3.19 -35.31 42.60
CA GLY A 376 -1.91 -35.68 41.97
C GLY A 376 -1.88 -35.28 40.48
N VAL A 377 -0.67 -35.13 39.94
CA VAL A 377 -0.44 -34.97 38.50
C VAL A 377 -0.96 -36.26 37.82
N GLY A 378 -2.25 -36.29 37.52
CA GLY A 378 -2.90 -37.44 36.89
C GLY A 378 -2.21 -37.78 35.57
N ALA A 379 -2.12 -39.08 35.28
CA ALA A 379 -1.67 -39.59 33.99
C ALA A 379 -2.57 -39.03 32.88
N GLY A 380 -2.10 -37.97 32.24
CA GLY A 380 -2.86 -37.23 31.25
C GLY A 380 -1.96 -36.37 30.40
N GLY A 381 -2.34 -36.15 29.14
CA GLY A 381 -1.53 -35.40 28.18
C GLY A 381 -1.48 -33.88 28.49
N PRO A 382 -0.57 -33.13 27.85
CA PRO A 382 -0.46 -31.67 28.01
C PRO A 382 -1.79 -30.93 27.82
N ARG A 383 -2.63 -31.39 26.88
CA ARG A 383 -3.97 -30.85 26.60
C ARG A 383 -4.93 -30.98 27.79
N GLU A 384 -4.96 -32.13 28.44
CA GLU A 384 -5.85 -32.40 29.58
C GLU A 384 -5.42 -31.62 30.82
N HIS A 385 -4.10 -31.49 31.03
CA HIS A 385 -3.56 -30.67 32.11
C HIS A 385 -3.88 -29.19 31.89
N CYS A 386 -3.71 -28.71 30.65
CA CYS A 386 -4.13 -27.37 30.25
C CYS A 386 -5.62 -27.17 30.53
N LEU A 387 -6.49 -28.06 30.05
CA LEU A 387 -7.94 -27.97 30.27
C LEU A 387 -8.30 -27.91 31.76
N ARG A 388 -7.68 -28.73 32.61
CA ARG A 388 -7.90 -28.70 34.08
C ARG A 388 -7.49 -27.37 34.70
N ILE A 389 -6.37 -26.79 34.27
CA ILE A 389 -5.94 -25.45 34.75
C ILE A 389 -7.00 -24.42 34.37
N LEU A 390 -7.43 -24.42 33.11
CA LEU A 390 -8.35 -23.40 32.61
C LEU A 390 -9.74 -23.53 33.26
N GLN A 391 -10.32 -24.73 33.29
CA GLN A 391 -11.65 -24.97 33.89
C GLN A 391 -11.72 -24.65 35.39
N LYS A 392 -10.61 -24.79 36.12
CA LYS A 392 -10.57 -24.46 37.55
C LYS A 392 -10.58 -22.95 37.81
N ASN A 393 -9.97 -22.17 36.90
CA ASN A 393 -9.68 -20.75 37.15
C ASN A 393 -10.49 -19.78 36.26
N LEU A 394 -11.12 -20.29 35.20
CA LEU A 394 -11.82 -19.52 34.17
C LEU A 394 -13.19 -20.11 33.84
N GLU A 395 -14.09 -19.26 33.34
CA GLU A 395 -15.37 -19.68 32.78
C GLU A 395 -15.21 -20.28 31.37
N ALA A 396 -16.12 -21.17 30.97
CA ALA A 396 -16.08 -21.81 29.64
C ALA A 396 -16.22 -20.81 28.47
N SER A 397 -16.77 -19.63 28.71
CA SER A 397 -16.86 -18.55 27.73
C SER A 397 -15.54 -17.79 27.55
N GLU A 398 -14.65 -17.80 28.54
CA GLU A 398 -13.40 -17.01 28.58
C GLU A 398 -12.27 -17.62 27.72
N PHE A 399 -12.36 -18.90 27.37
CA PHE A 399 -11.33 -19.61 26.61
C PHE A 399 -11.90 -20.62 25.61
N ALA A 400 -11.12 -20.97 24.61
CA ALA A 400 -11.38 -22.10 23.72
C ALA A 400 -10.18 -23.05 23.67
N MET A 401 -10.46 -24.34 23.60
CA MET A 401 -9.43 -25.39 23.51
C MET A 401 -9.34 -25.92 22.10
N GLY A 402 -8.26 -25.54 21.41
CA GLY A 402 -7.89 -26.14 20.14
C GLY A 402 -7.30 -27.54 20.28
N LYS A 403 -6.85 -28.08 19.15
CA LYS A 403 -6.13 -29.35 19.06
C LYS A 403 -4.73 -29.24 19.66
N THR A 404 -4.00 -28.15 19.40
CA THR A 404 -2.61 -27.97 19.85
C THR A 404 -2.42 -26.78 20.80
N ARG A 405 -3.33 -25.80 20.73
CA ARG A 405 -3.23 -24.53 21.48
C ARG A 405 -4.48 -24.23 22.30
N ALA A 406 -4.30 -23.44 23.35
CA ALA A 406 -5.38 -22.81 24.11
C ALA A 406 -5.50 -21.35 23.66
N TYR A 407 -6.74 -20.89 23.53
CA TYR A 407 -7.11 -19.58 23.02
C TYR A 407 -7.86 -18.82 24.11
N PHE A 408 -7.50 -17.55 24.32
CA PHE A 408 -7.98 -16.74 25.43
C PHE A 408 -8.65 -15.48 24.92
N ARG A 409 -9.82 -15.15 25.47
CA ARG A 409 -10.44 -13.85 25.24
C ARG A 409 -9.61 -12.71 25.84
N GLN A 410 -9.94 -11.49 25.48
CA GLN A 410 -9.24 -10.28 25.95
C GLN A 410 -9.24 -10.20 27.48
N GLY A 411 -8.08 -9.94 28.09
CA GLY A 411 -7.92 -9.78 29.55
C GLY A 411 -7.81 -11.10 30.34
N VAL A 412 -8.13 -12.24 29.72
CA VAL A 412 -8.18 -13.54 30.42
C VAL A 412 -6.78 -14.07 30.73
N LEU A 413 -5.83 -13.88 29.82
CA LEU A 413 -4.44 -14.32 30.07
C LEU A 413 -3.78 -13.47 31.15
N GLU A 414 -4.08 -12.16 31.17
CA GLU A 414 -3.64 -11.22 32.18
C GLU A 414 -4.19 -11.60 33.57
N LYS A 415 -5.48 -11.95 33.64
CA LYS A 415 -6.11 -12.50 34.86
C LYS A 415 -5.39 -13.75 35.38
N LEU A 416 -5.02 -14.70 34.51
CA LEU A 416 -4.25 -15.89 34.91
C LEU A 416 -2.85 -15.53 35.43
N GLU A 417 -2.17 -14.53 34.85
CA GLU A 417 -0.88 -14.06 35.32
C GLU A 417 -0.96 -13.37 36.68
N ASP A 418 -2.01 -12.61 36.93
CA ASP A 418 -2.25 -11.97 38.23
C ASP A 418 -2.45 -13.02 39.32
N MET A 419 -3.26 -14.06 39.06
CA MET A 419 -3.44 -15.19 39.98
C MET A 419 -2.13 -15.92 40.26
N ARG A 420 -1.33 -16.16 39.20
CA ARG A 420 -0.02 -16.79 39.32
C ARG A 420 0.93 -15.93 40.15
N THR A 421 0.95 -14.63 39.92
CA THR A 421 1.78 -13.67 40.65
C THR A 421 1.42 -13.63 42.13
N ALA A 422 0.13 -13.70 42.47
CA ALA A 422 -0.34 -13.77 43.84
C ALA A 422 0.17 -15.03 44.58
N VAL A 423 0.07 -16.21 43.95
CA VAL A 423 0.57 -17.47 44.52
C VAL A 423 2.08 -17.41 44.74
N LEU A 424 2.83 -16.94 43.73
CA LEU A 424 4.28 -16.76 43.84
C LEU A 424 4.66 -15.76 44.93
N GLY A 425 3.87 -14.70 45.11
CA GLY A 425 4.07 -13.70 46.17
C GLY A 425 4.03 -14.32 47.57
N VAL A 426 3.07 -15.19 47.85
CA VAL A 426 2.95 -15.90 49.13
C VAL A 426 4.15 -16.82 49.38
N GLN A 427 4.54 -17.61 48.38
CA GLN A 427 5.68 -18.53 48.50
C GLN A 427 7.01 -17.77 48.65
N THR A 428 7.17 -16.66 47.93
CA THR A 428 8.33 -15.78 48.05
C THR A 428 8.42 -15.16 49.45
N ALA A 429 7.30 -14.70 50.01
CA ALA A 429 7.27 -14.17 51.38
C ALA A 429 7.66 -15.23 52.42
N LEU A 430 7.24 -16.49 52.26
CA LEU A 430 7.64 -17.60 53.11
C LEU A 430 9.15 -17.87 53.02
N LEU A 431 9.69 -17.96 51.80
CA LEU A 431 11.13 -18.13 51.57
C LEU A 431 11.93 -16.98 52.18
N GLN A 432 11.49 -15.74 51.96
CA GLN A 432 12.12 -14.55 52.54
C GLN A 432 12.08 -14.58 54.07
N ARG A 433 10.95 -14.97 54.68
CA ARG A 433 10.82 -15.12 56.14
C ARG A 433 11.81 -16.15 56.69
N ILE A 434 11.92 -17.32 56.07
CA ILE A 434 12.83 -18.39 56.48
C ILE A 434 14.29 -17.93 56.35
N ALA A 435 14.65 -17.37 55.20
CA ALA A 435 15.99 -16.89 54.91
C ALA A 435 16.43 -15.78 55.88
N ARG A 436 15.58 -14.75 56.09
CA ARG A 436 15.83 -13.67 57.05
C ARG A 436 15.99 -14.21 58.46
N GLY A 437 15.12 -15.13 58.88
CA GLY A 437 15.22 -15.79 60.18
C GLY A 437 16.51 -16.59 60.36
N TYR A 438 16.94 -17.33 59.33
CA TYR A 438 18.21 -18.08 59.35
C TYR A 438 19.41 -17.15 59.49
N LEU A 439 19.46 -16.08 58.69
CA LEU A 439 20.53 -15.08 58.73
C LEU A 439 20.63 -14.40 60.09
N ALA A 440 19.50 -13.98 60.67
CA ALA A 440 19.45 -13.38 62.00
C ALA A 440 19.93 -14.34 63.10
N ARG A 441 19.50 -15.61 63.07
CA ARG A 441 19.97 -16.63 64.03
C ARG A 441 21.47 -16.93 63.88
N LYS A 442 21.99 -17.00 62.65
CA LYS A 442 23.42 -17.17 62.37
C LYS A 442 24.24 -16.00 62.93
N TYR A 443 23.76 -14.77 62.73
CA TYR A 443 24.37 -13.57 63.28
C TYR A 443 24.37 -13.57 64.81
N LEU A 444 23.23 -13.87 65.44
CA LEU A 444 23.13 -13.94 66.91
C LEU A 444 24.07 -15.00 67.52
N ARG A 445 24.19 -16.18 66.89
CA ARG A 445 25.14 -17.22 67.35
C ARG A 445 26.59 -16.72 67.30
N ARG A 446 26.99 -16.01 66.24
CA ARG A 446 28.33 -15.39 66.14
C ARG A 446 28.55 -14.35 67.24
N CYS A 447 27.56 -13.49 67.48
CA CYS A 447 27.63 -12.47 68.53
C CYS A 447 27.73 -13.10 69.93
N ARG A 448 26.92 -14.12 70.23
CA ARG A 448 26.97 -14.85 71.51
C ARG A 448 28.31 -15.54 71.73
N ALA A 449 28.86 -16.21 70.72
CA ALA A 449 30.18 -16.83 70.81
C ALA A 449 31.27 -15.79 71.13
N SER A 450 31.22 -14.64 70.46
CA SER A 450 32.17 -13.53 70.68
C SER A 450 32.01 -12.91 72.08
N ALA A 451 30.77 -12.70 72.53
CA ALA A 451 30.47 -12.16 73.86
C ALA A 451 30.94 -13.09 74.98
N LEU A 452 30.76 -14.40 74.85
CA LEU A 452 31.24 -15.39 75.83
C LEU A 452 32.77 -15.37 75.94
N LEU A 453 33.49 -15.18 74.83
CA LEU A 453 34.95 -15.04 74.85
C LEU A 453 35.39 -13.78 75.61
N LEU A 454 34.75 -12.64 75.34
CA LEU A 454 35.03 -11.39 76.04
C LEU A 454 34.71 -11.49 77.54
N GLN A 455 33.53 -12.00 77.89
CA GLN A 455 33.13 -12.20 79.28
C GLN A 455 34.11 -13.13 80.03
N ARG A 456 34.61 -14.18 79.37
CA ARG A 456 35.62 -15.08 79.94
C ARG A 456 36.94 -14.33 80.20
N GLN A 457 37.37 -13.47 79.28
CA GLN A 457 38.59 -12.66 79.47
C GLN A 457 38.43 -11.65 80.60
N GLU A 458 37.31 -10.93 80.66
CA GLU A 458 37.04 -9.94 81.71
C GLU A 458 36.92 -10.59 83.09
N ARG A 459 36.20 -11.72 83.21
CA ARG A 459 36.16 -12.48 84.47
C ARG A 459 37.55 -12.96 84.91
N ARG A 460 38.41 -13.35 83.97
CA ARG A 460 39.80 -13.72 84.25
C ARG A 460 40.65 -12.53 84.71
N ARG A 461 40.40 -11.33 84.17
CA ARG A 461 41.05 -10.09 84.60
C ARG A 461 40.62 -9.68 86.01
N ALA A 462 39.33 -9.73 86.31
CA ALA A 462 38.81 -9.37 87.63
C ALA A 462 39.22 -10.35 88.76
N ALA A 463 39.58 -11.59 88.41
CA ALA A 463 40.07 -12.59 89.36
C ALA A 463 41.60 -12.55 89.57
N ARG A 464 42.33 -11.78 88.76
CA ARG A 464 43.76 -11.48 88.94
C ARG A 464 43.88 -10.18 89.70
#